data_AF-A0A9X0JU87-F1
#
_entry.id   AF-A0A9X0JU87-F1
#
_cell.length_a   1.000
_cell.length_b   1.000
_cell.length_c   1.000
_cell.angle_alpha   90.00
_cell.angle_beta   90.00
_cell.angle_gamma   90.00
#
_symmetry.space_group_name_H-M   'P 1'
#
loop_
_entity.id
_entity.type
_entity.pdbx_description
1 polymer ?
#
loop_
_entity_poly.entity_id
_entity_poly.type
_entity_poly.pdbx_seq_one_letter_code
_entity_poly.pdbx_strand_id
1 'polypeptide(L)'
;MKWDLYNKFRVQDKEANEFIATYQEKVQAAKEKVTVATKAYETTLQREFSGEDVSTEKQRALDNIEKAQAAVKVAEGEHSKAHEYAIANLSGTITLDDLVGDWRNNVVPTVRREKVDPLRQKAQQGLADYYDAIQEILRIEDDHMWVREHLNEKLRKRKGETHILLGVTGIGDIPEHPSDQDWYNIVKYRQVPARFKNK
;
A
#
# COMPACT_ATOMS: atom_id res chain seq x y z
N MET A 1 -11.15 -5.96 -2.18
CA MET A 1 -11.48 -4.70 -1.49
C MET A 1 -10.70 -3.57 -2.14
N LYS A 2 -11.41 -2.53 -2.60
CA LYS A 2 -10.82 -1.26 -3.01
C LYS A 2 -11.01 -0.28 -1.84
N TRP A 3 -10.01 0.56 -1.57
CA TRP A 3 -10.08 1.56 -0.49
C TRP A 3 -10.61 2.88 -1.06
N ASP A 4 -11.92 3.04 -1.02
CA ASP A 4 -12.60 4.11 -1.78
C ASP A 4 -12.29 5.51 -1.25
N LEU A 5 -12.16 5.69 0.07
CA LEU A 5 -11.79 6.98 0.66
C LEU A 5 -10.38 7.42 0.22
N TYR A 6 -9.44 6.48 0.17
CA TYR A 6 -8.09 6.73 -0.34
C TYR A 6 -8.09 7.08 -1.83
N ASN A 7 -8.92 6.43 -2.64
CA ASN A 7 -9.05 6.76 -4.05
C ASN A 7 -9.58 8.19 -4.26
N LYS A 8 -10.56 8.62 -3.44
CA LYS A 8 -11.07 10.00 -3.46
C LYS A 8 -10.01 11.00 -3.00
N PHE A 9 -9.33 10.73 -1.88
CA PHE A 9 -8.24 11.57 -1.38
C PHE A 9 -7.16 11.83 -2.43
N ARG A 10 -6.78 10.82 -3.22
CA ARG A 10 -5.75 10.95 -4.27
C ARG A 10 -6.10 11.91 -5.40
N VAL A 11 -7.37 12.17 -5.64
CA VAL A 11 -7.83 12.98 -6.78
C VAL A 11 -8.55 14.26 -6.33
N GLN A 12 -8.70 14.48 -5.01
CA GLN A 12 -9.57 15.52 -4.47
C GLN A 12 -9.12 16.94 -4.83
N ASP A 13 -7.81 17.16 -5.00
CA ASP A 13 -7.25 18.48 -5.33
C ASP A 13 -7.03 18.68 -6.83
N LYS A 14 -7.49 17.74 -7.67
CA LYS A 14 -7.28 17.81 -9.12
C LYS A 14 -7.89 19.08 -9.71
N GLU A 15 -9.13 19.38 -9.36
CA GLU A 15 -9.84 20.56 -9.86
C GLU A 15 -9.19 21.87 -9.39
N ALA A 16 -8.82 21.96 -8.12
CA ALA A 16 -8.08 23.10 -7.57
C ALA A 16 -6.76 23.35 -8.33
N ASN A 17 -6.00 22.30 -8.58
CA ASN A 17 -4.73 22.39 -9.30
C ASN A 17 -4.91 22.80 -10.77
N GLU A 18 -5.91 22.24 -11.47
CA GLU A 18 -6.24 22.60 -12.86
C GLU A 18 -6.69 24.07 -12.96
N PHE A 19 -7.48 24.53 -11.98
CA PHE A 19 -7.91 25.92 -11.89
C PHE A 19 -6.72 26.88 -11.69
N ILE A 20 -5.83 26.60 -10.74
CA ILE A 20 -4.61 27.39 -10.49
C ILE A 20 -3.72 27.42 -11.74
N ALA A 21 -3.52 26.27 -12.39
CA ALA A 21 -2.69 26.15 -13.59
C ALA A 21 -3.17 27.07 -14.71
N THR A 22 -4.49 27.20 -14.91
CA THR A 22 -5.07 28.12 -15.90
C THR A 22 -4.64 29.59 -15.68
N TYR A 23 -4.56 30.03 -14.42
CA TYR A 23 -4.11 31.40 -14.13
C TYR A 23 -2.59 31.54 -14.18
N GLN A 24 -1.84 30.48 -13.87
CA GLN A 24 -0.40 30.46 -14.06
C GLN A 24 -0.03 30.59 -15.55
N GLU A 25 -0.78 29.95 -16.45
CA GLU A 25 -0.63 30.11 -17.89
C GLU A 25 -0.88 31.56 -18.35
N LYS A 26 -1.87 32.25 -17.77
CA LYS A 26 -2.11 33.69 -18.05
C LYS A 26 -0.92 34.56 -17.63
N VAL A 27 -0.33 34.29 -16.46
CA VAL A 27 0.88 34.99 -16.00
C VAL A 27 2.03 34.78 -16.98
N GLN A 28 2.22 33.54 -17.43
CA GLN A 28 3.27 33.20 -18.39
C GLN A 28 3.06 33.90 -19.73
N ALA A 29 1.84 33.87 -20.28
CA ALA A 29 1.49 34.57 -21.52
C ALA A 29 1.69 36.09 -21.40
N ALA A 30 1.41 36.69 -20.23
CA ALA A 30 1.68 38.11 -19.99
C ALA A 30 3.19 38.42 -19.97
N LYS A 31 4.01 37.56 -19.35
CA LYS A 31 5.48 37.69 -19.33
C LYS A 31 6.09 37.55 -20.72
N GLU A 32 5.53 36.68 -21.55
CA GLU A 32 5.91 36.57 -22.96
C GLU A 32 5.65 37.86 -23.74
N LYS A 33 4.50 38.54 -23.49
CA LYS A 33 4.22 39.85 -24.11
C LYS A 33 5.25 40.91 -23.72
N VAL A 34 5.73 40.92 -22.47
CA VAL A 34 6.83 41.80 -22.05
C VAL A 34 8.09 41.49 -22.86
N THR A 35 8.43 40.20 -22.99
CA THR A 35 9.61 39.76 -23.76
C THR A 35 9.54 40.21 -25.21
N VAL A 36 8.38 40.05 -25.86
CA VAL A 36 8.15 40.51 -27.24
C VAL A 36 8.28 42.03 -27.35
N ALA A 37 7.68 42.79 -26.43
CA ALA A 37 7.77 44.25 -26.42
C ALA A 37 9.22 44.74 -26.21
N THR A 38 9.98 44.09 -25.33
CA THR A 38 11.40 44.40 -25.10
C THR A 38 12.24 44.12 -26.35
N LYS A 39 12.04 42.98 -27.03
CA LYS A 39 12.75 42.69 -28.29
C LYS A 39 12.43 43.72 -29.39
N ALA A 40 11.18 44.17 -29.47
CA ALA A 40 10.80 45.22 -30.41
C ALA A 40 11.53 46.54 -30.10
N TYR A 41 11.62 46.92 -28.83
CA TYR A 41 12.39 48.08 -28.39
C TYR A 41 13.89 47.95 -28.72
N GLU A 42 14.50 46.80 -28.47
CA GLU A 42 15.91 46.52 -28.84
C GLU A 42 16.14 46.66 -30.34
N THR A 43 15.18 46.20 -31.16
CA THR A 43 15.24 46.36 -32.63
C THR A 43 15.17 47.84 -33.03
N THR A 44 14.31 48.63 -32.37
CA THR A 44 14.24 50.08 -32.59
C THR A 44 15.56 50.76 -32.22
N LEU A 45 16.20 50.37 -31.11
CA LEU A 45 17.52 50.91 -30.72
C LEU A 45 18.60 50.60 -31.75
N GLN A 46 18.62 49.40 -32.34
CA GLN A 46 19.59 49.05 -33.39
C GLN A 46 19.46 49.97 -34.63
N ARG A 47 18.23 50.32 -35.00
CA ARG A 47 17.96 51.28 -36.10
C ARG A 47 18.37 52.70 -35.72
N GLU A 48 18.07 53.14 -34.50
CA GLU A 48 18.55 54.43 -33.96
C GLU A 48 20.08 54.53 -34.04
N PHE A 49 20.79 53.48 -33.62
CA PHE A 49 22.25 53.43 -33.66
C PHE A 49 22.83 53.37 -35.07
N SER A 50 22.02 52.96 -36.05
CA SER A 50 22.37 52.98 -37.48
C SER A 50 22.13 54.36 -38.12
N GLY A 51 21.66 55.36 -37.35
CA GLY A 51 21.45 56.73 -37.80
C GLY A 51 20.03 57.06 -38.29
N GLU A 52 19.07 56.15 -38.12
CA GLU A 52 17.66 56.39 -38.45
C GLU A 52 16.96 57.23 -37.36
N ASP A 53 16.10 58.17 -37.76
CA ASP A 53 15.20 58.85 -36.81
C ASP A 53 14.01 57.94 -36.47
N VAL A 54 14.06 57.34 -35.29
CA VAL A 54 13.06 56.42 -34.76
C VAL A 54 12.43 56.92 -33.45
N SER A 55 12.53 58.23 -33.17
CA SER A 55 12.07 58.85 -31.91
C SER A 55 10.62 58.47 -31.52
N THR A 56 9.70 58.50 -32.48
CA THR A 56 8.29 58.14 -32.26
C THR A 56 8.10 56.63 -32.03
N GLU A 57 8.82 55.79 -32.77
CA GLU A 57 8.76 54.33 -32.61
C GLU A 57 9.33 53.89 -31.26
N LYS A 58 10.39 54.55 -30.81
CA LYS A 58 11.03 54.32 -29.51
C LYS A 58 10.08 54.62 -28.36
N GLN A 59 9.39 55.78 -28.40
CA GLN A 59 8.40 56.11 -27.38
C GLN A 59 7.25 55.09 -27.37
N ARG A 60 6.73 54.71 -28.55
CA ARG A 60 5.69 53.68 -28.67
C ARG A 60 6.14 52.33 -28.11
N ALA A 61 7.39 51.94 -28.33
CA ALA A 61 7.94 50.69 -27.80
C ALA A 61 8.05 50.72 -26.26
N LEU A 62 8.46 51.85 -25.67
CA LEU A 62 8.46 52.04 -24.21
C LEU A 62 7.04 51.96 -23.62
N ASP A 63 6.07 52.64 -24.23
CA ASP A 63 4.66 52.59 -23.79
C ASP A 63 4.10 51.14 -23.86
N ASN A 64 4.51 50.38 -24.88
CA ASN A 64 4.12 48.98 -25.02
C ASN A 64 4.75 48.09 -23.94
N ILE A 65 6.01 48.34 -23.56
CA ILE A 65 6.66 47.64 -22.44
C ILE A 65 5.93 47.95 -21.13
N GLU A 66 5.61 49.22 -20.86
CA GLU A 66 4.91 49.61 -19.64
C GLU A 66 3.53 48.95 -19.55
N LYS A 67 2.76 48.97 -20.65
CA LYS A 67 1.46 48.28 -20.73
C LYS A 67 1.59 46.77 -20.51
N ALA A 68 2.62 46.13 -21.09
CA ALA A 68 2.86 44.71 -20.91
C ALA A 68 3.24 44.39 -19.45
N GLN A 69 4.07 45.20 -18.81
CA GLN A 69 4.44 45.05 -17.40
C GLN A 69 3.24 45.25 -16.47
N ALA A 70 2.37 46.22 -16.76
CA ALA A 70 1.12 46.40 -16.02
C ALA A 70 0.21 45.18 -16.15
N ALA A 71 0.10 44.59 -17.35
CA ALA A 71 -0.66 43.37 -17.57
C ALA A 71 -0.11 42.17 -16.78
N VAL A 72 1.21 42.05 -16.63
CA VAL A 72 1.82 41.02 -15.77
C VAL A 72 1.37 41.19 -14.31
N LYS A 73 1.42 42.41 -13.76
CA LYS A 73 0.98 42.67 -12.37
C LYS A 73 -0.49 42.29 -12.16
N VAL A 74 -1.35 42.58 -13.13
CA VAL A 74 -2.77 42.16 -13.08
C VAL A 74 -2.88 40.64 -13.09
N ALA A 75 -2.19 39.96 -14.01
CA ALA A 75 -2.24 38.50 -14.11
C ALA A 75 -1.71 37.81 -12.84
N GLU A 76 -0.63 38.34 -12.23
CA GLU A 76 -0.09 37.83 -10.97
C GLU A 76 -1.07 38.03 -9.80
N GLY A 77 -1.76 39.18 -9.76
CA GLY A 77 -2.82 39.44 -8.79
C GLY A 77 -4.03 38.52 -8.96
N GLU A 78 -4.44 38.24 -10.19
CA GLU A 78 -5.50 37.27 -10.49
C GLU A 78 -5.08 35.86 -10.09
N HIS A 79 -3.85 35.44 -10.37
CA HIS A 79 -3.31 34.14 -9.98
C HIS A 79 -3.32 33.97 -8.45
N SER A 80 -2.89 34.98 -7.69
CA SER A 80 -2.94 34.93 -6.23
C SER A 80 -4.37 34.74 -5.69
N LYS A 81 -5.33 35.49 -6.23
CA LYS A 81 -6.74 35.36 -5.85
C LYS A 81 -7.34 34.02 -6.27
N ALA A 82 -6.96 33.52 -7.45
CA ALA A 82 -7.38 32.22 -7.94
C ALA A 82 -6.87 31.10 -7.02
N HIS A 83 -5.64 31.21 -6.53
CA HIS A 83 -5.06 30.27 -5.58
C HIS A 83 -5.81 30.26 -4.23
N GLU A 84 -6.08 31.44 -3.65
CA GLU A 84 -6.90 31.55 -2.43
C GLU A 84 -8.30 30.97 -2.62
N TYR A 85 -8.95 31.28 -3.75
CA TYR A 85 -10.26 30.73 -4.08
C TYR A 85 -10.23 29.20 -4.23
N ALA A 86 -9.23 28.66 -4.93
CA ALA A 86 -9.09 27.23 -5.16
C ALA A 86 -8.92 26.45 -3.86
N ILE A 87 -8.05 26.91 -2.96
CA ILE A 87 -7.86 26.27 -1.65
C ILE A 87 -9.15 26.32 -0.82
N ALA A 88 -9.86 27.45 -0.84
CA ALA A 88 -11.05 27.62 -0.01
C ALA A 88 -12.30 26.89 -0.55
N ASN A 89 -12.41 26.71 -1.87
CA ASN A 89 -13.67 26.28 -2.50
C ASN A 89 -13.55 25.03 -3.37
N LEU A 90 -12.36 24.70 -3.87
CA LEU A 90 -12.15 23.61 -4.84
C LEU A 90 -11.28 22.48 -4.28
N SER A 91 -10.48 22.73 -3.24
CA SER A 91 -9.68 21.70 -2.58
C SER A 91 -10.56 20.70 -1.84
N GLY A 92 -10.10 19.45 -1.82
CA GLY A 92 -10.80 18.41 -1.09
C GLY A 92 -10.68 18.57 0.42
N THR A 93 -11.65 18.00 1.14
CA THR A 93 -11.73 18.07 2.60
C THR A 93 -11.20 16.83 3.31
N ILE A 94 -10.83 15.79 2.56
CA ILE A 94 -10.38 14.52 3.15
C ILE A 94 -8.97 14.71 3.68
N THR A 95 -8.79 14.44 4.97
CA THR A 95 -7.51 14.54 5.67
C THR A 95 -6.83 13.18 5.82
N LEU A 96 -5.55 13.19 6.23
CA LEU A 96 -4.85 11.96 6.61
C LEU A 96 -5.50 11.28 7.82
N ASP A 97 -6.06 12.05 8.75
CA ASP A 97 -6.75 11.50 9.92
C ASP A 97 -8.03 10.77 9.52
N ASP A 98 -8.76 11.28 8.52
CA ASP A 98 -9.93 10.59 7.95
C ASP A 98 -9.51 9.24 7.34
N LEU A 99 -8.38 9.19 6.63
CA LEU A 99 -7.83 7.95 6.10
C LEU A 99 -7.44 6.97 7.22
N VAL A 100 -6.76 7.44 8.26
CA VAL A 100 -6.38 6.60 9.40
C VAL A 100 -7.64 6.05 10.10
N GLY A 101 -8.66 6.89 10.27
CA GLY A 101 -9.95 6.50 10.82
C GLY A 101 -10.63 5.42 9.99
N ASP A 102 -10.76 5.62 8.68
CA ASP A 102 -11.36 4.66 7.76
C ASP A 102 -10.57 3.35 7.68
N TRP A 103 -9.23 3.43 7.71
CA TRP A 103 -8.37 2.25 7.74
C TRP A 103 -8.64 1.38 8.96
N ARG A 104 -8.67 1.99 10.15
CA ARG A 104 -8.87 1.27 11.42
C ARG A 104 -10.29 0.74 11.58
N ASN A 105 -11.29 1.53 11.16
CA ASN A 105 -12.69 1.24 11.46
C ASN A 105 -13.40 0.46 10.36
N ASN A 106 -12.97 0.58 9.10
CA ASN A 106 -13.64 -0.06 7.97
C ASN A 106 -12.72 -1.05 7.26
N VAL A 107 -11.50 -0.65 6.88
CA VAL A 107 -10.60 -1.50 6.09
C VAL A 107 -10.11 -2.72 6.86
N VAL A 108 -9.50 -2.50 8.03
CA VAL A 108 -8.95 -3.59 8.85
C VAL A 108 -10.02 -4.59 9.25
N PRO A 109 -11.20 -4.20 9.79
CA PRO A 109 -12.24 -5.15 10.16
C PRO A 109 -12.77 -5.94 8.96
N THR A 110 -12.96 -5.28 7.81
CA THR A 110 -13.44 -5.93 6.58
C THR A 110 -12.43 -6.96 6.08
N VAL A 111 -11.15 -6.58 5.94
CA VAL A 111 -10.09 -7.50 5.51
C VAL A 111 -9.94 -8.67 6.48
N ARG A 112 -10.02 -8.41 7.79
CA ARG A 112 -9.96 -9.49 8.78
C ARG A 112 -11.12 -10.45 8.61
N ARG A 113 -12.35 -9.96 8.62
CA ARG A 113 -13.56 -10.78 8.49
C ARG A 113 -13.60 -11.58 7.19
N GLU A 114 -13.26 -10.96 6.06
CA GLU A 114 -13.40 -11.60 4.75
C GLU A 114 -12.23 -12.49 4.36
N LYS A 115 -11.01 -12.17 4.82
CA LYS A 115 -9.80 -12.85 4.34
C LYS A 115 -9.03 -13.57 5.42
N VAL A 116 -8.94 -13.00 6.62
CA VAL A 116 -8.07 -13.53 7.69
C VAL A 116 -8.83 -14.53 8.55
N ASP A 117 -10.05 -14.20 8.97
CA ASP A 117 -10.83 -15.01 9.89
C ASP A 117 -11.19 -16.39 9.29
N PRO A 118 -11.55 -16.53 8.00
CA PRO A 118 -11.74 -17.85 7.40
C PRO A 118 -10.46 -18.71 7.42
N LEU A 119 -9.29 -18.10 7.20
CA LEU A 119 -8.00 -18.79 7.27
C LEU A 119 -7.66 -19.17 8.72
N ARG A 120 -7.98 -18.30 9.69
CA ARG A 120 -7.80 -18.60 11.11
C ARG A 120 -8.69 -19.77 11.53
N GLN A 121 -9.95 -19.77 11.15
CA GLN A 121 -10.88 -20.87 11.43
C GLN A 121 -10.40 -22.17 10.78
N LYS A 122 -9.96 -22.12 9.52
CA LYS A 122 -9.35 -23.29 8.85
C LYS A 122 -8.15 -23.84 9.62
N ALA A 123 -7.26 -22.96 10.10
CA ALA A 123 -6.11 -23.38 10.89
C ALA A 123 -6.51 -23.97 12.26
N GLN A 124 -7.51 -23.38 12.93
CA GLN A 124 -8.05 -23.90 14.19
C GLN A 124 -8.69 -25.28 14.02
N GLN A 125 -9.47 -25.48 12.95
CA GLN A 125 -10.05 -26.78 12.64
C GLN A 125 -8.96 -27.81 12.35
N GLY A 126 -7.95 -27.46 11.55
CA GLY A 126 -6.84 -28.37 11.27
C GLY A 126 -6.06 -28.80 12.52
N LEU A 127 -5.93 -27.91 13.52
CA LEU A 127 -5.36 -28.28 14.82
C LEU A 127 -6.27 -29.23 15.61
N ALA A 128 -7.59 -28.99 15.60
CA ALA A 128 -8.54 -29.88 16.23
C ALA A 128 -8.48 -31.29 15.63
N ASP A 129 -8.53 -31.38 14.29
CA ASP A 129 -8.46 -32.65 13.55
C ASP A 129 -7.14 -33.39 13.81
N TYR A 130 -6.02 -32.66 13.88
CA TYR A 130 -4.71 -33.22 14.19
C TYR A 130 -4.68 -33.87 15.58
N TYR A 131 -5.19 -33.17 16.61
CA TYR A 131 -5.20 -33.70 17.96
C TYR A 131 -6.24 -34.81 18.16
N ASP A 132 -7.37 -34.75 17.47
CA ASP A 132 -8.37 -35.82 17.44
C ASP A 132 -7.76 -37.12 16.89
N ALA A 133 -7.07 -37.04 15.74
CA ALA A 133 -6.39 -38.20 15.15
C ALA A 133 -5.33 -38.80 16.09
N ILE A 134 -4.55 -37.97 16.80
CA ILE A 134 -3.60 -38.46 17.81
C ILE A 134 -4.31 -39.21 18.94
N GLN A 135 -5.40 -38.65 19.45
CA GLN A 135 -6.17 -39.30 20.52
C GLN A 135 -6.73 -40.65 20.07
N GLU A 136 -7.22 -40.75 18.84
CA GLU A 136 -7.70 -42.02 18.30
C GLU A 136 -6.59 -43.07 18.17
N ILE A 137 -5.39 -42.69 17.69
CA ILE A 137 -4.23 -43.58 17.61
C ILE A 137 -3.86 -44.10 19.00
N LEU A 138 -3.78 -43.22 20.00
CA LEU A 138 -3.45 -43.60 21.37
C LEU A 138 -4.50 -44.55 21.96
N ARG A 139 -5.80 -44.28 21.70
CA ARG A 139 -6.88 -45.15 22.14
C ARG A 139 -6.79 -46.55 21.54
N ILE A 140 -6.42 -46.66 20.26
CA ILE A 140 -6.24 -47.97 19.60
C ILE A 140 -5.15 -48.79 20.31
N GLU A 141 -4.02 -48.19 20.68
CA GLU A 141 -3.00 -48.91 21.47
C GLU A 141 -3.53 -49.33 22.84
N ASP A 142 -4.23 -48.42 23.53
CA ASP A 142 -4.78 -48.69 24.87
C ASP A 142 -5.77 -49.86 24.84
N ASP A 143 -6.65 -49.92 23.83
CA ASP A 143 -7.65 -50.98 23.65
C ASP A 143 -7.02 -52.37 23.45
N HIS A 144 -5.80 -52.43 22.91
CA HIS A 144 -5.09 -53.68 22.59
C HIS A 144 -3.97 -54.01 23.58
N MET A 145 -3.62 -53.07 24.46
CA MET A 145 -2.50 -53.18 25.40
C MET A 145 -2.59 -54.43 26.26
N TRP A 146 -3.78 -54.73 26.78
CA TRP A 146 -4.01 -55.86 27.67
C TRP A 146 -3.70 -57.21 26.99
N VAL A 147 -4.08 -57.38 25.71
CA VAL A 147 -3.81 -58.62 24.95
C VAL A 147 -2.31 -58.79 24.78
N ARG A 148 -1.63 -57.71 24.37
CA ARG A 148 -0.19 -57.70 24.17
C ARG A 148 0.54 -58.05 25.46
N GLU A 149 0.19 -57.40 26.57
CA GLU A 149 0.82 -57.65 27.88
C GLU A 149 0.60 -59.10 28.33
N HIS A 150 -0.62 -59.60 28.19
CA HIS A 150 -0.96 -60.98 28.53
C HIS A 150 -0.13 -61.99 27.73
N LEU A 151 0.03 -61.77 26.42
CA LEU A 151 0.83 -62.65 25.56
C LEU A 151 2.34 -62.53 25.84
N ASN A 152 2.84 -61.31 26.06
CA ASN A 152 4.24 -61.07 26.42
C ASN A 152 4.61 -61.74 27.75
N GLU A 153 3.72 -61.71 28.76
CA GLU A 153 3.94 -62.41 30.02
C GLU A 153 4.07 -63.94 29.81
N LYS A 154 3.20 -64.51 28.96
CA LYS A 154 3.26 -65.93 28.62
C LYS A 154 4.54 -66.30 27.84
N LEU A 155 4.98 -65.44 26.92
CA LEU A 155 6.21 -65.65 26.14
C LEU A 155 7.46 -65.62 27.04
N ARG A 156 7.54 -64.69 27.99
CA ARG A 156 8.66 -64.60 28.96
C ARG A 156 8.84 -65.85 29.82
N LYS A 157 7.78 -66.60 30.09
CA LYS A 157 7.81 -67.82 30.92
C LYS A 157 8.22 -69.08 30.14
N ARG A 158 8.40 -69.00 28.81
CA ARG A 158 8.81 -70.15 27.98
C ARG A 158 10.33 -70.28 27.93
N LYS A 159 10.81 -71.53 27.82
CA LYS A 159 12.23 -71.86 27.64
C LYS A 159 12.59 -71.73 26.15
N GLY A 160 13.59 -70.91 25.81
CA GLY A 160 14.01 -70.68 24.42
C GLY A 160 14.15 -69.18 24.08
N GLU A 161 14.21 -68.86 22.80
CA GLU A 161 14.32 -67.48 22.32
C GLU A 161 13.10 -66.65 22.76
N THR A 162 13.37 -65.47 23.32
CA THR A 162 12.33 -64.57 23.84
C THR A 162 11.91 -63.61 22.76
N HIS A 163 10.67 -63.74 22.27
CA HIS A 163 10.06 -62.76 21.39
C HIS A 163 9.27 -61.73 22.20
N ILE A 164 9.37 -60.45 21.83
CA ILE A 164 8.58 -59.37 22.39
C ILE A 164 7.57 -58.93 21.34
N LEU A 165 6.28 -59.01 21.67
CA LEU A 165 5.22 -58.40 20.88
C LEU A 165 5.22 -56.89 21.10
N LEU A 166 5.31 -56.15 20.00
CA LEU A 166 5.20 -54.70 19.97
C LEU A 166 3.73 -54.26 20.04
N GLY A 167 3.50 -52.95 20.24
CA GLY A 167 2.17 -52.34 20.16
C GLY A 167 1.54 -52.46 18.78
N VAL A 168 0.22 -52.32 18.72
CA VAL A 168 -0.53 -52.26 17.45
C VAL A 168 -0.36 -50.91 16.77
N THR A 169 -0.02 -49.88 17.56
CA THR A 169 0.53 -48.61 17.09
C THR A 169 1.80 -48.28 17.87
N GLY A 170 2.56 -47.30 17.40
CA GLY A 170 3.78 -46.83 18.06
C GLY A 170 4.03 -45.33 17.87
N ILE A 171 5.12 -44.85 18.44
CA ILE A 171 5.53 -43.43 18.35
C ILE A 171 5.68 -42.97 16.90
N GLY A 172 6.06 -43.87 15.99
CA GLY A 172 6.20 -43.58 14.56
C GLY A 172 4.88 -43.32 13.83
N ASP A 173 3.74 -43.73 14.40
CA ASP A 173 2.41 -43.50 13.82
C ASP A 173 1.85 -42.13 14.23
N ILE A 174 2.41 -41.49 15.26
CA ILE A 174 2.04 -40.14 15.69
C ILE A 174 2.63 -39.15 14.69
N PRO A 175 1.81 -38.33 13.99
CA PRO A 175 2.33 -37.40 13.01
C PRO A 175 3.23 -36.33 13.65
N GLU A 176 4.34 -35.98 12.99
CA GLU A 176 5.31 -35.02 13.51
C GLU A 176 4.67 -33.64 13.77
N HIS A 177 4.75 -33.16 15.01
CA HIS A 177 4.24 -31.85 15.38
C HIS A 177 5.14 -30.71 14.83
N PRO A 178 4.60 -29.49 14.61
CA PRO A 178 5.43 -28.31 14.38
C PRO A 178 6.36 -28.03 15.56
N SER A 179 7.64 -27.74 15.30
CA SER A 179 8.60 -27.37 16.34
C SER A 179 8.55 -25.88 16.68
N ASP A 180 9.10 -25.49 17.83
CA ASP A 180 9.27 -24.07 18.19
C ASP A 180 10.09 -23.30 17.14
N GLN A 181 11.07 -23.98 16.52
CA GLN A 181 11.86 -23.41 15.44
C GLN A 181 11.02 -23.15 14.18
N ASP A 182 10.08 -24.04 13.87
CA ASP A 182 9.12 -23.86 12.77
C ASP A 182 8.24 -22.63 13.05
N TRP A 183 7.74 -22.49 14.27
CA TRP A 183 6.92 -21.35 14.67
C TRP A 183 7.69 -20.02 14.62
N TYR A 184 8.92 -20.01 15.15
CA TYR A 184 9.81 -18.86 15.08
C TYR A 184 10.06 -18.45 13.63
N ASN A 185 10.29 -19.41 12.73
CA ASN A 185 10.51 -19.12 11.32
C ASN A 185 9.26 -18.56 10.61
N ILE A 186 8.08 -19.05 10.97
CA ILE A 186 6.81 -18.54 10.44
C ILE A 186 6.59 -17.08 10.89
N VAL A 187 6.73 -16.80 12.19
CA VAL A 187 6.43 -15.46 12.75
C VAL A 187 7.49 -14.44 12.33
N LYS A 188 8.78 -14.81 12.43
CA LYS A 188 9.89 -13.87 12.19
C LYS A 188 10.23 -13.73 10.70
N TYR A 189 10.28 -14.85 9.97
CA TYR A 189 10.76 -14.87 8.59
C TYR A 189 9.66 -15.09 7.57
N ARG A 190 8.41 -15.33 7.98
CA ARG A 190 7.27 -15.65 7.10
C ARG A 190 7.52 -16.90 6.25
N GLN A 191 8.28 -17.85 6.80
CA GLN A 191 8.67 -19.07 6.12
C GLN A 191 7.93 -20.27 6.70
N VAL A 192 7.13 -20.93 5.86
CA VAL A 192 6.54 -22.23 6.19
C VAL A 192 7.60 -23.32 5.99
N PRO A 193 7.72 -24.30 6.90
CA PRO A 193 8.67 -25.40 6.76
C PRO A 193 8.49 -26.13 5.44
N ALA A 194 9.58 -26.60 4.83
CA ALA A 194 9.55 -27.21 3.50
C ALA A 194 8.59 -28.40 3.40
N ARG A 195 8.48 -29.20 4.47
CA ARG A 195 7.54 -30.34 4.57
C ARG A 195 6.06 -29.95 4.52
N PHE A 196 5.73 -28.69 4.77
CA PHE A 196 4.36 -28.15 4.77
C PHE A 196 4.12 -27.09 3.68
N LYS A 197 5.09 -26.84 2.78
CA LYS A 197 4.85 -25.97 1.62
C LYS A 197 3.90 -26.69 0.66
N ASN A 198 2.80 -26.03 0.29
CA ASN A 198 1.88 -26.51 -0.75
C ASN A 198 2.70 -26.91 -1.99
N LYS A 199 2.51 -28.15 -2.47
CA LYS A 199 2.97 -28.57 -3.81
C LYS A 199 2.04 -28.00 -4.88
#